data_AF-A0A7S0EVX5-F1
#
_entry.id   AF-A0A7S0EVX5-F1
#
_cell.length_a   1.000
_cell.length_b   1.000
_cell.length_c   1.000
_cell.angle_alpha   90.00
_cell.angle_beta   90.00
_cell.angle_gamma   90.00
#
_symmetry.space_group_name_H-M   'P 1'
#
loop_
_entity.id
_entity.type
_entity.pdbx_description
1 polymer ?
#
loop_
_entity_poly.entity_id
_entity_poly.type
_entity_poly.pdbx_seq_one_letter_code
_entity_poly.pdbx_strand_id
1 'polypeptide(L)'
;KRGPQWEAVLRHSLAQLHPAEEGTKQSQYVSVCHRQLGGVLLSIFARRRLAEEMRELSFAYVSVGVLGVMGNKGAIGARLRVKDETLCFVGAHLAAGEGPAVYE
;
A
#
# COMPACT_ATOMS: atom_id res chain seq x y z
N LYS A 1 22.26 5.09 -3.13
CA LYS A 1 20.97 5.13 -3.87
C LYS A 1 19.96 5.84 -2.98
N ARG A 2 19.53 7.06 -3.30
CA ARG A 2 18.51 7.78 -2.51
C ARG A 2 17.19 7.01 -2.68
N GLY A 3 16.53 6.67 -1.57
CA GLY A 3 15.18 6.09 -1.62
C GLY A 3 14.22 7.05 -2.31
N PRO A 4 13.03 6.58 -2.73
CA PRO A 4 12.04 7.45 -3.34
C PRO A 4 11.70 8.61 -2.39
N GLN A 5 11.78 9.85 -2.87
CA GLN A 5 11.52 11.05 -2.05
C GLN A 5 10.12 11.01 -1.42
N TRP A 6 9.15 10.39 -2.08
CA TRP A 6 7.79 10.21 -1.57
C TRP A 6 7.73 9.44 -0.25
N GLU A 7 8.63 8.47 -0.02
CA GLU A 7 8.61 7.65 1.20
C GLU A 7 8.93 8.50 2.43
N ALA A 8 9.94 9.35 2.32
CA ALA A 8 10.33 10.26 3.40
C ALA A 8 9.21 11.24 3.73
N VAL A 9 8.54 11.78 2.71
CA VAL A 9 7.39 12.67 2.88
C VAL A 9 6.25 11.96 3.61
N LEU A 10 5.85 10.76 3.15
CA LEU A 10 4.77 10.01 3.81
C LEU A 10 5.10 9.65 5.26
N ARG A 11 6.34 9.20 5.53
CA ARG A 11 6.76 8.89 6.92
C ARG A 11 6.74 10.13 7.81
N HIS A 12 7.13 11.28 7.28
CA HIS A 12 7.06 12.54 8.01
C HIS A 12 5.61 12.94 8.31
N SER A 13 4.72 12.89 7.31
CA SER A 13 3.29 13.20 7.49
C SER A 13 2.62 12.26 8.48
N LEU A 14 2.89 10.95 8.42
CA LEU A 14 2.37 9.97 9.39
C LEU A 14 2.84 10.27 10.82
N ALA A 15 4.11 10.66 10.98
CA ALA A 15 4.64 11.04 12.29
C ALA A 15 4.03 12.33 12.84
N GLN A 16 3.63 13.27 11.97
CA GLN A 16 2.96 14.50 12.38
C GLN A 16 1.49 14.27 12.75
N LEU A 17 0.75 13.51 11.94
CA LEU A 17 -0.68 13.24 12.16
C LEU A 17 -0.91 12.31 13.36
N HIS A 18 0.00 11.37 13.56
CA HIS A 18 -0.03 10.43 14.67
C HIS A 18 1.34 10.41 15.36
N PRO A 19 1.61 11.38 16.26
CA PRO A 19 2.86 11.44 16.99
C PRO A 19 3.16 10.12 17.70
N ALA A 20 4.44 9.77 17.69
CA ALA A 20 4.98 8.74 18.58
C ALA A 20 4.84 9.21 20.03
N GLU A 21 4.61 8.28 20.97
CA GLU A 21 4.90 8.60 22.38
C GLU A 21 6.39 8.93 22.49
N GLU A 22 6.69 10.09 23.08
CA GLU A 22 8.02 10.67 23.08
C GLU A 22 9.09 9.68 23.56
N GLY A 23 10.19 9.59 22.81
CA GLY A 23 11.39 8.84 23.19
C GLY A 23 11.46 7.36 22.77
N THR A 24 10.40 6.75 22.22
CA THR A 24 10.44 5.31 21.88
C THR A 24 10.69 5.06 20.38
N LYS A 25 11.83 4.44 20.02
CA LYS A 25 12.07 3.98 18.62
C LYS A 25 10.96 3.03 18.12
N GLN A 26 10.31 2.34 19.04
CA GLN A 26 9.25 1.38 18.75
C GLN A 26 7.92 2.00 18.32
N SER A 27 7.71 3.29 18.64
CA SER A 27 6.55 4.04 18.16
C SER A 27 6.84 4.76 16.84
N GLN A 28 7.99 4.62 16.20
CA GLN A 28 8.23 5.26 14.90
C GLN A 28 7.55 4.49 13.76
N TYR A 29 7.00 5.20 12.77
CA TYR A 29 6.52 4.58 11.53
C TYR A 29 7.70 4.12 10.66
N VAL A 30 7.60 2.90 10.17
CA VAL A 30 8.53 2.26 9.24
C VAL A 30 7.77 1.79 8.00
N SER A 31 8.47 1.77 6.86
CA SER A 31 7.96 1.17 5.62
C SER A 31 7.96 -0.35 5.78
N VAL A 32 6.81 -0.98 5.57
CA VAL A 32 6.65 -2.44 5.61
C VAL A 32 6.85 -3.00 4.21
N CYS A 33 6.11 -2.46 3.24
CA CYS A 33 6.26 -2.83 1.84
C CYS A 33 5.70 -1.75 0.92
N HIS A 34 6.23 -1.71 -0.30
CA HIS A 34 5.66 -0.96 -1.41
C HIS A 34 5.55 -1.87 -2.64
N ARG A 35 4.48 -1.71 -3.41
CA ARG A 35 4.25 -2.37 -4.70
C ARG A 35 3.67 -1.38 -5.67
N GLN A 36 4.16 -1.44 -6.91
CA GLN A 36 3.72 -0.55 -7.97
C GLN A 36 3.27 -1.35 -9.18
N LEU A 37 2.13 -0.96 -9.75
CA LEU A 37 1.54 -1.50 -10.97
C LEU A 37 1.07 -0.33 -11.83
N GLY A 38 1.86 0.02 -12.84
CA GLY A 38 1.60 1.21 -13.66
C GLY A 38 1.47 2.47 -12.81
N GLY A 39 0.28 3.09 -12.84
CA GLY A 39 -0.04 4.30 -12.07
C GLY A 39 -0.52 4.05 -10.63
N VAL A 40 -0.61 2.80 -10.17
CA VAL A 40 -1.01 2.44 -8.81
C VAL A 40 0.22 2.18 -7.97
N LEU A 41 0.33 2.86 -6.82
CA LEU A 41 1.29 2.54 -5.76
C LEU A 41 0.49 2.13 -4.51
N LEU A 42 0.69 0.89 -4.06
CA LEU A 42 0.25 0.43 -2.74
C LEU A 42 1.47 0.45 -1.80
N SER A 43 1.41 1.26 -0.76
CA SER A 43 2.47 1.35 0.26
C SER A 43 1.88 1.17 1.66
N ILE A 44 2.44 0.25 2.43
CA ILE A 44 2.01 -0.05 3.80
C ILE A 44 3.09 0.43 4.76
N PHE A 45 2.69 1.30 5.68
CA PHE A 45 3.51 1.77 6.79
C PHE A 45 2.87 1.33 8.11
N ALA A 46 3.70 0.98 9.08
CA ALA A 46 3.25 0.61 10.41
C ALA A 46 4.21 1.16 11.46
N ARG A 47 3.74 1.28 12.70
CA ARG A 47 4.63 1.49 13.86
C ARG A 47 5.60 0.31 13.93
N ARG A 48 6.87 0.56 14.26
CA ARG A 48 7.92 -0.47 14.32
C ARG A 48 7.50 -1.69 15.13
N ARG A 49 6.94 -1.49 16.33
CA ARG A 49 6.42 -2.58 17.17
C ARG A 49 5.43 -3.48 16.44
N LEU A 50 4.53 -2.88 15.64
CA LEU A 50 3.51 -3.62 14.92
C LEU A 50 4.09 -4.29 13.68
N ALA A 51 5.03 -3.64 13.00
CA ALA A 51 5.73 -4.18 11.85
C ALA A 51 6.50 -5.46 12.19
N GLU A 52 7.08 -5.54 13.40
CA GLU A 52 7.75 -6.75 13.92
C GLU A 52 6.78 -7.93 14.13
N GLU A 53 5.47 -7.66 14.25
CA GLU A 53 4.42 -8.67 14.43
C GLU A 53 3.70 -9.05 13.13
N MET A 54 4.07 -8.43 12.01
CA MET A 54 3.47 -8.70 10.69
C MET A 54 4.06 -9.95 10.06
N ARG A 55 3.19 -10.86 9.58
CA ARG A 55 3.55 -12.12 8.95
C ARG A 55 2.63 -12.45 7.78
N GLU A 56 2.97 -13.48 7.01
CA GLU A 56 2.15 -13.96 5.87
C GLU A 56 1.81 -12.90 4.81
N LEU A 57 2.76 -11.99 4.53
CA LEU A 57 2.57 -10.97 3.51
C LEU A 57 2.50 -11.60 2.11
N SER A 58 1.40 -11.34 1.40
CA SER A 58 1.10 -11.86 0.07
C SER A 58 0.47 -10.76 -0.79
N PHE A 59 0.62 -10.86 -2.11
CA PHE A 59 0.16 -9.83 -3.05
C PHE A 59 -0.58 -10.43 -4.24
N ALA A 60 -1.53 -9.68 -4.77
CA ALA A 60 -2.22 -9.96 -6.02
C ALA A 60 -2.21 -8.71 -6.91
N TYR A 61 -2.22 -8.90 -8.23
CA TYR A 61 -2.13 -7.83 -9.22
C TYR A 61 -3.15 -8.08 -10.31
N VAL A 62 -3.87 -7.03 -10.71
CA VAL A 62 -4.81 -7.06 -11.83
C VAL A 62 -4.53 -5.86 -12.71
N SER A 63 -4.23 -6.07 -13.99
CA SER A 63 -4.02 -5.01 -14.99
C SER A 63 -5.22 -4.97 -15.93
N VAL A 64 -5.87 -3.80 -16.06
CA VAL A 64 -7.06 -3.61 -16.91
C VAL A 64 -6.83 -2.53 -17.96
N GLY A 65 -5.81 -2.74 -18.80
CA GLY A 65 -5.44 -1.83 -19.88
C GLY A 65 -6.21 -2.04 -21.18
N VAL A 66 -5.88 -1.24 -22.20
CA VAL A 66 -6.26 -1.52 -23.60
C VAL A 66 -5.72 -2.92 -23.95
N LEU A 67 -6.60 -3.78 -24.48
CA LEU A 67 -6.35 -5.21 -24.74
C LEU A 67 -6.01 -6.06 -23.50
N GLY A 68 -6.34 -5.62 -22.28
CA GLY A 68 -6.11 -6.40 -21.05
C GLY A 68 -4.65 -6.49 -20.61
N VAL A 69 -3.72 -5.86 -21.31
CA VAL A 69 -2.26 -5.95 -21.04
C VAL A 69 -1.58 -4.58 -20.96
N MET A 70 -2.11 -3.55 -21.63
CA MET A 70 -1.42 -2.27 -21.79
C MET A 70 -2.25 -1.11 -21.23
N GLY A 71 -1.98 -0.71 -19.99
CA GLY A 71 -2.66 0.44 -19.38
C GLY A 71 -2.18 0.74 -17.97
N ASN A 72 -2.28 2.01 -17.58
CA ASN A 72 -1.99 2.47 -16.22
C ASN A 72 -3.12 2.15 -15.23
N LYS A 73 -4.08 1.31 -15.63
CA LYS A 73 -5.28 0.95 -14.90
C LYS A 73 -5.17 -0.46 -14.37
N GLY A 74 -5.64 -0.67 -13.14
CA GLY A 74 -5.45 -1.92 -12.44
C GLY A 74 -5.59 -1.78 -10.94
N ALA A 75 -5.31 -2.87 -10.25
CA ALA A 75 -5.32 -2.94 -8.80
C ALA A 75 -4.15 -3.78 -8.27
N ILE A 76 -3.71 -3.42 -7.07
CA ILE A 76 -2.78 -4.20 -6.26
C ILE A 76 -3.51 -4.55 -4.98
N GLY A 77 -3.60 -5.84 -4.67
CA GLY A 77 -4.03 -6.34 -3.37
C GLY A 77 -2.82 -6.76 -2.54
N ALA A 78 -2.86 -6.49 -1.24
CA ALA A 78 -1.92 -7.02 -0.25
C ALA A 78 -2.70 -7.64 0.90
N ARG A 79 -2.42 -8.91 1.22
CA ARG A 79 -2.91 -9.57 2.43
C ARG A 79 -1.73 -9.79 3.37
N LEU A 80 -1.91 -9.46 4.64
CA LEU A 80 -0.97 -9.80 5.70
C LEU A 80 -1.71 -10.16 6.99
N ARG A 81 -1.03 -10.92 7.84
CA ARG A 81 -1.47 -11.19 9.21
C ARG A 81 -0.71 -10.28 10.18
N VAL A 82 -1.43 -9.65 11.09
CA VAL A 82 -0.88 -8.81 12.17
C VAL A 82 -1.37 -9.39 13.47
N LYS A 83 -0.47 -9.92 14.31
CA LYS A 83 -0.88 -10.75 15.47
C LYS A 83 -1.81 -11.87 15.01
N ASP A 84 -3.05 -11.87 15.47
CA ASP A 84 -4.04 -12.89 15.15
C ASP A 84 -5.06 -12.47 14.10
N GLU A 85 -4.96 -11.23 13.62
CA GLU A 85 -5.87 -10.66 12.64
C GLU A 85 -5.30 -10.70 11.23
N THR A 86 -6.16 -10.95 10.25
CA THR A 86 -5.79 -10.88 8.83
C THR A 86 -6.34 -9.60 8.23
N LEU A 87 -5.45 -8.77 7.66
CA LEU A 87 -5.80 -7.52 7.00
C LEU A 87 -5.57 -7.64 5.49
N CYS A 88 -6.49 -7.07 4.71
CA CYS A 88 -6.38 -6.97 3.26
C CYS A 88 -6.45 -5.49 2.85
N PHE A 89 -5.50 -5.06 2.03
CA PHE A 89 -5.39 -3.70 1.49
C PHE A 89 -5.47 -3.77 -0.02
N VAL A 90 -6.28 -2.91 -0.64
CA VAL A 90 -6.41 -2.83 -2.10
C VAL A 90 -6.21 -1.39 -2.52
N GLY A 91 -5.23 -1.16 -3.40
CA GLY A 91 -5.05 0.10 -4.12
C GLY A 91 -5.42 -0.10 -5.58
N ALA A 92 -6.24 0.78 -6.15
CA ALA A 92 -6.69 0.65 -7.53
C ALA A 92 -6.69 2.00 -8.26
N HIS A 93 -6.43 1.96 -9.56
CA HIS A 93 -6.61 3.06 -10.50
C HIS A 93 -7.55 2.55 -11.58
N LEU A 94 -8.83 2.88 -11.43
CA LEU A 94 -9.90 2.44 -12.32
C LEU A 94 -10.03 3.38 -13.52
N ALA A 95 -10.73 2.92 -14.57
CA ALA A 95 -10.98 3.72 -15.76
C ALA A 95 -11.64 5.05 -15.38
N ALA A 96 -11.24 6.14 -16.06
CA ALA A 96 -11.89 7.43 -15.88
C ALA A 96 -13.17 7.46 -16.73
N GLY A 97 -14.32 7.53 -16.07
CA GLY A 97 -15.64 7.56 -16.70
C GLY A 97 -16.47 6.29 -16.44
N GLU A 98 -17.78 6.46 -16.24
CA GLU A 98 -18.76 5.36 -16.19
C GLU A 98 -19.20 5.05 -17.63
N GLY A 99 -18.61 4.00 -18.23
CA GLY A 99 -19.26 3.33 -19.36
C GLY A 99 -20.41 2.46 -18.83
N PRO A 100 -21.46 2.18 -19.61
CA PRO A 100 -22.59 1.38 -19.15
C PRO A 100 -22.08 0.05 -18.57
N ALA A 101 -22.53 -0.30 -17.38
CA ALA A 101 -22.17 -1.54 -16.72
C ALA A 101 -22.69 -2.71 -17.56
N VAL A 102 -21.81 -3.33 -18.34
CA VAL A 102 -22.10 -4.62 -18.97
C VAL A 102 -21.60 -5.68 -18.00
N TYR A 103 -22.53 -6.25 -17.22
CA TYR A 103 -22.30 -7.49 -16.51
C TYR A 103 -22.62 -8.62 -17.49
N GLU A 104 -21.60 -9.33 -17.98
CA GLU A 104 -21.74 -10.68 -18.56
C GLU A 104 -21.39 -11.73 -17.51
#